data_AF-A0A061P0T0-F1
#
_entry.id   AF-A0A061P0T0-F1
#
_cell.length_a   1.000
_cell.length_b   1.000
_cell.length_c   1.000
_cell.angle_alpha   90.00
_cell.angle_beta   90.00
_cell.angle_gamma   90.00
#
_symmetry.space_group_name_H-M   'P 1'
#
loop_
_entity.id
_entity.type
_entity.pdbx_description
1 polymer ?
#
loop_
_entity_poly.entity_id
_entity_poly.type
_entity_poly.pdbx_seq_one_letter_code
_entity_poly.pdbx_strand_id
1 'polypeptide(L)'
;MNVDVSAHLPRIALWGRVLGVYLMISGAISTITGLFAFVIGAIPGVITIILGVFLFQSGSAAKRMQEQESSVELNNIFTGYGRFLLWNSIMAIIVTLFVIILIILVLMGVFATGLTQ
;
A
#
# COMPACT_ATOMS: atom_id res chain seq x y z
N MET A 1 11.27 -27.59 13.99
CA MET A 1 11.61 -26.23 14.47
C MET A 1 10.30 -25.53 14.76
N ASN A 2 9.90 -25.40 16.03
CA ASN A 2 8.71 -24.62 16.38
C ASN A 2 9.13 -23.15 16.29
N VAL A 3 8.66 -22.43 15.28
CA VAL A 3 9.01 -21.02 15.10
C VAL A 3 8.14 -20.24 16.08
N ASP A 4 8.76 -19.67 17.10
CA ASP A 4 8.06 -18.84 18.08
C ASP A 4 7.68 -17.50 17.41
N VAL A 5 6.47 -17.43 16.87
CA VAL A 5 5.90 -16.25 16.24
C VAL A 5 5.31 -15.26 17.25
N SER A 6 5.14 -15.68 18.50
CA SER A 6 4.44 -14.89 19.54
C SER A 6 5.12 -13.54 19.80
N ALA A 7 6.45 -13.50 19.75
CA ALA A 7 7.25 -12.29 19.93
C ALA A 7 6.99 -11.20 18.87
N HIS A 8 6.50 -11.58 17.68
CA HIS A 8 6.29 -10.66 16.55
C HIS A 8 4.84 -10.23 16.36
N LEU A 9 3.88 -11.01 16.88
CA LEU A 9 2.46 -10.73 16.75
C LEU A 9 2.03 -9.35 17.29
N PRO A 10 2.50 -8.87 18.46
CA PRO A 10 2.10 -7.56 18.99
C PRO A 10 2.45 -6.41 18.03
N ARG A 11 3.64 -6.49 17.40
CA ARG A 11 4.10 -5.47 16.46
C ARG A 11 3.28 -5.50 15.16
N ILE A 12 3.01 -6.68 14.62
CA ILE A 12 2.17 -6.85 13.43
C ILE A 12 0.73 -6.38 13.71
N ALA A 13 0.21 -6.67 14.89
CA ALA A 13 -1.14 -6.28 15.30
C ALA A 13 -1.28 -4.76 15.41
N LEU A 14 -0.32 -4.08 16.05
CA LEU A 14 -0.33 -2.63 16.19
C LEU A 14 -0.15 -1.95 14.83
N TRP A 15 0.95 -2.23 14.14
CA TRP A 15 1.30 -1.52 12.91
C TRP A 15 0.40 -1.89 11.74
N GLY A 16 -0.04 -3.15 11.63
CA GLY A 16 -0.98 -3.56 10.60
C GLY A 16 -2.30 -2.80 10.69
N ARG A 17 -2.80 -2.58 11.92
CA ARG A 17 -4.04 -1.82 12.14
C ARG A 17 -3.84 -0.33 11.97
N VAL A 18 -2.78 0.25 12.55
CA VAL A 18 -2.48 1.69 12.47
C VAL A 18 -2.22 2.10 11.02
N LEU A 19 -1.31 1.42 10.32
CA LEU A 19 -1.02 1.71 8.92
C LEU A 19 -2.21 1.40 8.02
N GLY A 20 -2.97 0.34 8.31
CA GLY A 20 -4.18 0.02 7.57
C GLY A 20 -5.21 1.16 7.60
N VAL A 21 -5.49 1.71 8.79
CA VAL A 21 -6.37 2.87 8.95
C VAL A 21 -5.81 4.12 8.28
N TYR A 22 -4.52 4.39 8.45
CA TYR A 22 -3.85 5.50 7.79
C TYR A 22 -4.02 5.44 6.26
N LEU A 23 -3.75 4.28 5.65
CA LEU A 23 -3.88 4.06 4.21
C LEU A 23 -5.33 4.23 3.73
N MET A 24 -6.30 3.75 4.51
CA MET A 24 -7.72 3.96 4.19
C MET A 24 -8.09 5.45 4.18
N ILE A 25 -7.63 6.22 5.17
CA ILE A 25 -7.89 7.66 5.25
C ILE A 25 -7.17 8.41 4.13
N SER A 26 -5.88 8.15 3.92
CA SER A 26 -5.10 8.80 2.86
C SER A 26 -5.64 8.47 1.46
N GLY A 27 -6.05 7.21 1.25
CA GLY A 27 -6.67 6.76 0.02
C GLY A 27 -8.02 7.42 -0.23
N ALA A 28 -8.85 7.59 0.81
CA ALA A 28 -10.13 8.29 0.72
C ALA A 28 -9.93 9.76 0.30
N ILE A 29 -9.00 10.47 0.96
CA ILE A 29 -8.64 11.84 0.59
C ILE A 29 -8.16 11.89 -0.87
N SER A 30 -7.23 11.00 -1.24
CA SER A 30 -6.70 10.93 -2.61
C SER A 30 -7.77 10.61 -3.65
N THR A 31 -8.77 9.80 -3.31
CA THR A 31 -9.88 9.45 -4.21
C THR A 31 -10.74 10.68 -4.46
N ILE A 32 -11.08 11.42 -3.41
CA ILE A 32 -11.87 12.65 -3.50
C ILE A 32 -11.12 13.70 -4.32
N THR A 33 -9.86 13.98 -3.99
CA THR A 33 -9.06 14.98 -4.73
C THR A 33 -8.82 14.55 -6.17
N GLY A 34 -8.57 13.25 -6.39
CA GLY A 34 -8.34 12.68 -7.70
C GLY A 34 -9.56 12.78 -8.62
N LEU A 35 -10.76 12.53 -8.08
CA LEU A 35 -12.02 12.63 -8.82
C LEU A 35 -12.23 14.04 -9.40
N PHE A 36 -11.88 15.09 -8.66
CA PHE A 36 -11.99 16.48 -9.12
C PHE A 36 -10.90 16.89 -10.10
N ALA A 37 -9.71 16.27 -10.03
CA ALA A 37 -8.61 16.56 -10.94
C ALA A 37 -8.81 15.90 -12.32
N PHE A 38 -9.10 14.59 -12.35
CA PHE A 38 -9.36 13.80 -13.56
C PHE A 38 -10.08 12.50 -13.16
N VAL A 39 -11.08 12.00 -13.91
CA VAL A 39 -11.81 10.74 -13.59
C VAL A 39 -10.87 9.54 -13.34
N ILE A 40 -9.72 9.50 -14.03
CA ILE A 40 -8.69 8.46 -13.89
C ILE A 40 -7.88 8.60 -12.58
N GLY A 41 -7.81 9.81 -12.01
CA GLY A 41 -7.06 10.13 -10.80
C GLY A 41 -7.65 9.55 -9.50
N ALA A 42 -8.88 9.06 -9.52
CA ALA A 42 -9.50 8.40 -8.37
C ALA A 42 -9.00 6.95 -8.16
N ILE A 43 -8.56 6.28 -9.22
CA ILE A 43 -8.17 4.86 -9.21
C ILE A 43 -7.03 4.58 -8.21
N PRO A 44 -5.91 5.35 -8.18
CA PRO A 44 -4.84 5.14 -7.21
C PRO A 44 -5.32 5.27 -5.75
N GLY A 45 -6.26 6.19 -5.50
CA GLY A 45 -6.86 6.40 -4.18
C GLY A 45 -7.63 5.16 -3.72
N VAL A 46 -8.48 4.60 -4.58
CA VAL A 46 -9.26 3.39 -4.29
C VAL A 46 -8.34 2.19 -4.00
N ILE A 47 -7.28 2.01 -4.80
CA ILE A 47 -6.30 0.94 -4.56
C ILE A 47 -5.61 1.12 -3.21
N THR A 48 -5.28 2.35 -2.83
CA THR A 48 -4.68 2.66 -1.52
C THR A 48 -5.61 2.29 -0.36
N ILE A 49 -6.92 2.52 -0.51
CA ILE A 49 -7.92 2.07 0.47
C ILE A 49 -7.90 0.54 0.60
N ILE A 50 -7.92 -0.18 -0.54
CA ILE A 50 -7.90 -1.64 -0.55
C ILE A 50 -6.63 -2.20 0.12
N LEU A 51 -5.48 -1.58 -0.13
CA LEU A 51 -4.22 -1.92 0.55
C LEU A 51 -4.33 -1.72 2.06
N GLY A 52 -4.94 -0.62 2.50
CA GLY A 52 -5.20 -0.36 3.91
C GLY A 52 -6.10 -1.42 4.55
N VAL A 53 -7.12 -1.89 3.83
CA VAL A 53 -8.00 -2.97 4.28
C VAL A 53 -7.22 -4.28 4.47
N PHE A 54 -6.36 -4.68 3.52
CA PHE A 54 -5.56 -5.91 3.66
C PHE A 54 -4.60 -5.84 4.84
N LEU A 55 -3.93 -4.70 5.02
CA LEU A 55 -3.00 -4.51 6.13
C LEU A 55 -3.72 -4.51 7.49
N PHE A 56 -4.89 -3.88 7.56
CA PHE A 56 -5.74 -3.89 8.74
C PHE A 56 -6.25 -5.30 9.09
N GLN A 57 -6.63 -6.10 8.08
CA GLN A 57 -7.04 -7.49 8.27
C GLN A 57 -5.89 -8.34 8.83
N SER A 58 -4.68 -8.21 8.28
CA SER A 58 -3.49 -8.89 8.80
C SER A 58 -3.18 -8.49 10.25
N GLY A 59 -3.25 -7.20 10.58
CA GLY A 59 -3.05 -6.75 11.97
C GLY A 59 -4.16 -7.24 12.91
N SER A 60 -5.40 -7.32 12.44
CA SER A 60 -6.52 -7.85 13.24
C SER A 60 -6.39 -9.35 13.47
N ALA A 61 -5.94 -10.11 12.47
CA ALA A 61 -5.63 -11.53 12.60
C ALA A 61 -4.46 -11.77 13.58
N ALA A 62 -3.42 -10.93 13.52
CA ALA A 62 -2.30 -11.00 14.47
C ALA A 62 -2.74 -10.69 15.91
N LYS A 63 -3.73 -9.81 16.11
CA LYS A 63 -4.32 -9.58 17.43
C LYS A 63 -5.09 -10.80 17.91
N ARG A 64 -5.95 -11.38 17.08
CA ARG A 64 -6.72 -12.59 17.43
C ARG A 64 -5.80 -13.78 17.73
N MET A 65 -4.68 -13.90 17.02
CA MET A 65 -3.69 -14.95 17.25
C MET A 65 -2.97 -14.81 18.61
N GLN A 66 -2.84 -13.60 19.16
CA GLN A 66 -2.33 -13.40 20.53
C GLN A 66 -3.33 -13.85 21.60
N GLU A 67 -4.63 -13.71 21.30
CA GLU A 67 -5.71 -14.07 22.21
C GLU A 67 -6.05 -15.57 22.11
N GLN A 68 -5.89 -16.17 20.93
CA GLN A 68 -6.18 -17.56 20.62
C GLN A 68 -5.14 -18.11 19.65
N GLU A 69 -4.33 -19.08 20.07
CA GLU A 69 -3.39 -19.76 19.17
C GLU A 69 -4.16 -20.57 18.12
N SER A 70 -4.30 -19.98 16.93
CA SER A 70 -5.03 -20.55 15.80
C SER A 70 -4.19 -20.48 14.53
N SER A 71 -3.95 -21.66 13.93
CA SER A 71 -3.27 -21.77 12.63
C SER A 71 -4.06 -21.08 11.50
N VAL A 72 -5.38 -20.96 11.66
CA VAL A 72 -6.24 -20.22 10.74
C VAL A 72 -5.89 -18.73 10.76
N GLU A 73 -5.68 -18.14 11.93
CA GLU A 73 -5.30 -16.74 12.05
C GLU A 73 -3.89 -16.49 11.52
N LEU A 74 -2.96 -17.42 11.74
CA LEU A 74 -1.63 -17.35 11.15
C LEU A 74 -1.69 -17.29 9.61
N ASN A 75 -2.51 -18.16 9.00
CA ASN A 75 -2.73 -18.14 7.55
C ASN A 75 -3.38 -16.83 7.07
N ASN A 76 -4.32 -16.27 7.85
CA ASN A 76 -4.95 -15.00 7.52
C ASN A 76 -3.98 -13.81 7.56
N ILE A 77 -3.04 -13.80 8.52
CA ILE A 77 -1.97 -12.80 8.59
C ILE A 77 -1.18 -12.79 7.28
N PHE A 78 -0.68 -13.96 6.87
CA PHE A 78 0.15 -14.09 5.67
C PHE A 78 -0.64 -13.87 4.38
N THR A 79 -1.90 -14.30 4.31
CA THR A 79 -2.75 -14.07 3.13
C THR A 79 -3.01 -12.58 2.92
N GLY A 80 -3.37 -11.85 3.97
CA GLY A 80 -3.56 -10.40 3.90
C GLY A 80 -2.26 -9.67 3.53
N TYR A 81 -1.13 -10.08 4.13
CA TYR A 81 0.17 -9.47 3.88
C TYR A 81 0.67 -9.75 2.47
N GLY A 82 0.50 -10.97 1.97
CA GLY A 82 0.84 -11.35 0.60
C GLY A 82 0.03 -10.57 -0.43
N ARG A 83 -1.28 -10.40 -0.21
CA ARG A 83 -2.13 -9.55 -1.06
C ARG A 83 -1.70 -8.09 -1.04
N PHE A 84 -1.37 -7.56 0.14
CA PHE A 84 -0.83 -6.21 0.29
C PHE A 84 0.47 -6.05 -0.53
N LEU A 85 1.43 -6.96 -0.38
CA LEU A 85 2.70 -6.90 -1.11
C LEU A 85 2.50 -6.98 -2.62
N LEU A 86 1.62 -7.85 -3.11
CA LEU A 86 1.33 -8.00 -4.54
C LEU A 86 0.82 -6.68 -5.13
N TRP A 87 -0.25 -6.12 -4.54
CA TRP A 87 -0.85 -4.90 -5.04
C TRP A 87 0.06 -3.68 -4.89
N ASN A 88 0.77 -3.58 -3.75
CA ASN A 88 1.71 -2.49 -3.51
C ASN A 88 2.88 -2.54 -4.49
N SER A 89 3.37 -3.73 -4.83
CA SER A 89 4.49 -3.88 -5.79
C SER A 89 4.05 -3.54 -7.22
N ILE A 90 2.85 -3.97 -7.64
CA ILE A 90 2.30 -3.59 -8.95
C ILE A 90 2.19 -2.06 -9.05
N MET A 91 1.62 -1.41 -8.02
CA MET A 91 1.52 0.04 -7.97
C MET A 91 2.89 0.73 -7.98
N ALA A 92 3.85 0.23 -7.21
CA ALA A 92 5.20 0.77 -7.18
C ALA A 92 5.88 0.70 -8.55
N ILE A 93 5.73 -0.41 -9.28
CA ILE A 93 6.26 -0.55 -10.64
C ILE A 93 5.62 0.48 -11.57
N ILE A 94 4.29 0.59 -11.56
CA ILE A 94 3.56 1.55 -12.41
C ILE A 94 4.02 2.98 -12.12
N VAL A 95 4.03 3.39 -10.85
CA VAL A 95 4.45 4.73 -10.44
C VAL A 95 5.90 5.00 -10.85
N THR A 96 6.80 4.03 -10.67
CA THR A 96 8.21 4.16 -11.05
C THR A 96 8.36 4.40 -12.55
N LEU A 97 7.62 3.67 -13.39
CA LEU A 97 7.63 3.87 -14.85
C LEU A 97 7.14 5.26 -15.24
N PHE A 98 6.04 5.73 -14.63
CA PHE A 98 5.54 7.09 -14.87
C PHE A 98 6.56 8.16 -14.49
N VAL A 99 7.22 8.01 -13.33
CA VAL A 99 8.28 8.94 -12.89
C VAL A 99 9.45 8.96 -13.87
N ILE A 100 9.90 7.80 -14.37
CA ILE A 100 10.96 7.71 -15.38
C ILE A 100 10.57 8.46 -16.66
N ILE A 101 9.36 8.24 -17.17
CA ILE A 101 8.86 8.93 -18.37
C ILE A 101 8.83 10.45 -18.14
N LEU A 102 8.35 10.89 -16.97
CA LEU A 102 8.28 12.31 -16.62
C LEU A 102 9.67 12.94 -16.56
N ILE A 103 10.66 12.27 -15.99
CA ILE A 103 12.06 12.72 -15.97
C ILE A 103 12.60 12.88 -17.40
N ILE A 104 12.39 11.89 -18.27
CA ILE A 104 12.83 11.96 -19.67
C ILE A 104 12.22 13.16 -20.39
N LEU A 105 10.91 13.38 -20.23
CA LEU A 105 10.20 14.51 -20.84
C LEU A 105 10.73 15.86 -20.32
N VAL A 106 10.96 15.98 -19.02
CA VAL A 106 11.53 17.21 -18.42
C VAL A 106 12.93 17.48 -18.97
N LEU A 107 13.79 16.44 -19.04
CA LEU A 107 15.12 16.58 -19.61
C LEU A 107 15.06 17.03 -21.08
N MET A 108 14.23 16.39 -21.90
CA MET A 108 14.05 16.77 -23.31
C MET A 108 13.56 18.22 -23.45
N GLY A 109 12.62 18.67 -22.61
CA GLY A 109 12.13 20.05 -22.62
C GLY A 109 13.19 21.07 -22.23
N VAL A 110 13.99 20.77 -21.20
CA VAL A 110 15.13 21.61 -20.79
C VAL A 110 16.19 21.69 -21.90
N PHE A 111 16.52 20.56 -22.55
CA PHE A 111 17.43 20.56 -23.71
C PHE A 111 16.88 21.36 -24.89
N ALA A 112 15.59 21.21 -25.21
CA ALA A 112 14.97 21.92 -26.32
C ALA A 112 14.94 23.44 -26.10
N THR A 113 14.60 23.89 -24.89
CA THR A 113 14.54 25.33 -24.56
C THR A 113 15.91 25.97 -24.37
N GLY A 114 16.89 25.21 -23.87
CA GLY A 114 18.28 25.68 -23.72
C GLY A 114 19.05 25.82 -25.04
N LEU A 115 18.62 25.15 -26.11
CA LEU A 115 19.19 25.32 -27.47
C LEU A 115 18.56 26.50 -28.25
N THR A 116 17.46 27.07 -27.75
CA THR A 116 16.73 28.18 -28.39
C THR A 116 17.07 29.56 -27.82
N GLN A 117 17.96 29.64 -26.82
CA GLN A 117 18.57 30.89 -26.35
C GLN A 117 20.03 30.97 -26.81
#